data_AF-A0A8T5GJW3-F1
#
_entry.id   AF-A0A8T5GJW3-F1
#
_cell.length_a   1.000
_cell.length_b   1.000
_cell.length_c   1.000
_cell.angle_alpha   90.00
_cell.angle_beta   90.00
_cell.angle_gamma   90.00
#
_symmetry.space_group_name_H-M   'P 1'
#
loop_
_entity.id
_entity.type
_entity.pdbx_description
1 polymer ?
#
loop_
_entity_poly.entity_id
_entity_poly.type
_entity_poly.pdbx_seq_one_letter_code
_entity_poly.pdbx_strand_id
1 'polypeptide(L)'
;MRRFAIIGHRAMSKGKLPLNDLAGGAGRMDVLVRALMAALLTSHGLRKDTEIILHLGGGPGPPRRIRFDGSELVGVHAEERSIAGQIGKVIATPLPPIGHWQPITRGIEHSGGNLNTTLSQWGELPVVALDADAPRLWSPEASLPEQSEHAEVDIGFVLSDDQPLDEEVLDGVMKRSLGELWLQGHMAIGVVHFLLDEGVALNLD
;
A
#
# COMPACT_ATOMS: atom_id res chain seq x y z
N MET A 1 8.39 0.33 11.32
CA MET A 1 8.11 -0.21 9.98
C MET A 1 6.85 0.45 9.45
N ARG A 2 6.90 1.01 8.25
CA ARG A 2 5.79 1.72 7.62
C ARG A 2 5.07 0.74 6.72
N ARG A 3 3.82 0.40 7.03
CA ARG A 3 3.09 -0.65 6.30
C ARG A 3 1.96 -0.01 5.51
N PHE A 4 1.83 -0.37 4.23
CA PHE A 4 0.76 0.13 3.37
C PHE A 4 -0.08 -1.03 2.84
N ALA A 5 -1.40 -0.94 2.94
CA ALA A 5 -2.35 -1.82 2.26
C ALA A 5 -3.08 -1.02 1.18
N ILE A 6 -2.87 -1.37 -0.09
CA ILE A 6 -3.47 -0.67 -1.23
C ILE A 6 -4.53 -1.56 -1.87
N ILE A 7 -5.78 -1.09 -1.87
CA ILE A 7 -6.93 -1.86 -2.32
C ILE A 7 -7.21 -1.56 -3.78
N GLY A 8 -6.93 -2.52 -4.65
CA GLY A 8 -7.35 -2.52 -6.04
C GLY A 8 -8.64 -3.32 -6.20
N HIS A 9 -9.78 -2.64 -6.12
CA HIS A 9 -11.11 -3.24 -6.23
C HIS A 9 -11.28 -3.98 -7.56
N ARG A 10 -10.79 -3.38 -8.65
CA ARG A 10 -10.87 -3.95 -10.00
C ARG A 10 -9.58 -4.58 -10.48
N ALA A 11 -8.49 -4.43 -9.73
CA ALA A 11 -7.16 -4.89 -10.13
C ALA A 11 -7.14 -6.42 -10.24
N MET A 12 -6.77 -6.92 -11.42
CA MET A 12 -6.89 -8.34 -11.70
C MET A 12 -5.99 -9.21 -10.82
N SER A 13 -6.60 -10.21 -10.15
CA SER A 13 -5.94 -11.11 -9.21
C SER A 13 -5.28 -12.34 -9.86
N LYS A 14 -5.60 -12.61 -11.13
CA LYS A 14 -5.15 -13.81 -11.86
C LYS A 14 -5.09 -13.57 -13.36
N GLY A 15 -4.16 -14.25 -14.02
CA GLY A 15 -4.10 -14.38 -15.47
C GLY A 15 -2.94 -13.61 -16.09
N LYS A 16 -3.07 -13.26 -17.38
CA LYS A 16 -2.04 -12.52 -18.11
C LYS A 16 -2.35 -11.02 -18.04
N LEU A 17 -1.50 -10.27 -17.32
CA LEU A 17 -1.64 -8.82 -17.18
C LEU A 17 -1.48 -8.10 -18.54
N PRO A 18 -2.46 -7.27 -18.98
CA PRO A 18 -2.32 -6.48 -20.20
C PRO A 18 -1.43 -5.25 -19.95
N LEU A 19 -0.12 -5.39 -20.14
CA LEU A 19 0.88 -4.33 -19.90
C LEU A 19 0.69 -3.06 -20.76
N ASN A 20 -0.12 -3.12 -21.82
CA ASN A 20 -0.48 -1.99 -22.65
C ASN A 20 -1.82 -1.34 -22.25
N ASP A 21 -2.51 -1.85 -21.23
CA ASP A 21 -3.80 -1.35 -20.77
C ASP A 21 -3.97 -1.57 -19.24
N LEU A 22 -3.07 -0.94 -18.47
CA LEU A 22 -3.06 -1.06 -17.00
C LEU A 22 -4.25 -0.37 -16.33
N ALA A 23 -4.77 0.70 -16.93
CA ALA A 23 -5.88 1.46 -16.38
C ALA A 23 -7.24 0.81 -16.69
N GLY A 24 -7.45 0.35 -17.91
CA GLY A 24 -8.71 -0.28 -18.34
C GLY A 24 -8.71 -1.78 -18.05
N GLY A 25 -8.14 -2.55 -18.97
CA GLY A 25 -8.19 -4.01 -18.99
C GLY A 25 -7.56 -4.72 -17.79
N ALA A 26 -6.57 -4.09 -17.13
CA ALA A 26 -6.01 -4.62 -15.88
C ALA A 26 -6.73 -4.16 -14.60
N GLY A 27 -7.74 -3.29 -14.73
CA GLY A 27 -8.57 -2.81 -13.63
C GLY A 27 -7.84 -1.85 -12.69
N ARG A 28 -7.35 -0.73 -13.21
CA ARG A 28 -6.60 0.28 -12.45
C ARG A 28 -5.32 -0.21 -11.78
N MET A 29 -4.66 -1.19 -12.39
CA MET A 29 -3.34 -1.65 -11.95
C MET A 29 -2.30 -0.52 -11.97
N ASP A 30 -2.49 0.49 -12.83
CA ASP A 30 -1.66 1.70 -12.87
C ASP A 30 -1.64 2.45 -11.52
N VAL A 31 -2.74 2.42 -10.77
CA VAL A 31 -2.84 3.07 -9.44
C VAL A 31 -1.99 2.32 -8.42
N LEU A 32 -2.08 0.98 -8.41
CA LEU A 32 -1.35 0.12 -7.49
C LEU A 32 0.15 0.16 -7.76
N VAL A 33 0.54 0.19 -9.04
CA VAL A 33 1.95 0.34 -9.45
C VAL A 33 2.51 1.67 -8.95
N ARG A 34 1.80 2.78 -9.17
CA ARG A 34 2.22 4.10 -8.67
C ARG A 34 2.29 4.17 -7.15
N ALA A 35 1.34 3.52 -6.46
CA ALA A 35 1.35 3.44 -5.00
C ALA A 35 2.56 2.65 -4.48
N LEU A 36 2.88 1.50 -5.11
CA LEU A 36 4.09 0.72 -4.80
C LEU A 36 5.36 1.55 -5.01
N MET A 37 5.44 2.25 -6.14
CA MET A 37 6.58 3.12 -6.44
C MET A 37 6.75 4.20 -5.37
N ALA A 38 5.66 4.90 -5.01
CA ALA A 38 5.69 5.96 -4.00
C ALA A 38 6.05 5.44 -2.59
N ALA A 39 5.64 4.22 -2.25
CA ALA A 39 5.92 3.62 -0.95
C ALA A 39 7.39 3.18 -0.81
N LEU A 40 7.97 2.63 -1.88
CA LEU A 40 9.26 1.96 -1.77
C LEU A 40 10.42 2.75 -2.36
N LEU A 41 10.23 3.50 -3.44
CA LEU A 41 11.35 4.08 -4.19
C LEU A 41 11.81 5.40 -3.58
N THR A 42 13.13 5.56 -3.50
CA THR A 42 13.80 6.86 -3.28
C THR A 42 14.68 7.18 -4.48
N SER A 43 15.28 8.37 -4.51
CA SER A 43 16.15 8.80 -5.62
C SER A 43 17.35 7.88 -5.85
N HIS A 44 17.88 7.24 -4.80
CA HIS A 44 19.09 6.41 -4.86
C HIS A 44 18.89 5.01 -4.29
N GLY A 45 17.65 4.54 -4.13
CA GLY A 45 17.42 3.21 -3.60
C GLY A 45 15.97 2.92 -3.21
N LEU A 46 15.85 2.16 -2.12
CA LEU A 46 14.59 1.67 -1.59
C LEU A 46 14.49 2.02 -0.11
N ARG A 47 13.30 2.38 0.35
CA ARG A 47 12.98 2.47 1.78
C ARG A 47 13.07 1.08 2.39
N LYS A 48 14.02 0.88 3.31
CA LYS A 48 14.28 -0.42 3.97
C LYS A 48 13.37 -0.68 5.17
N ASP A 49 12.63 0.35 5.58
CA ASP A 49 11.70 0.42 6.68
C ASP A 49 10.24 0.47 6.22
N THR A 50 9.96 0.10 4.96
CA THR A 50 8.61 0.09 4.37
C THR A 50 8.21 -1.28 3.84
N GLU A 51 6.97 -1.69 4.12
CA GLU A 51 6.27 -2.82 3.51
C GLU A 51 5.03 -2.30 2.77
N ILE A 52 4.74 -2.84 1.58
CA ILE A 52 3.47 -2.59 0.88
C ILE A 52 2.81 -3.89 0.46
N ILE A 53 1.52 -4.02 0.75
CA ILE A 53 0.67 -5.12 0.35
C ILE A 53 -0.36 -4.60 -0.66
N LEU A 54 -0.26 -5.10 -1.89
CA LEU A 54 -1.24 -4.86 -2.94
C LEU A 54 -2.38 -5.88 -2.80
N HIS A 55 -3.60 -5.39 -2.61
CA HIS A 55 -4.82 -6.19 -2.57
C HIS A 55 -5.50 -6.17 -3.94
N LEU A 56 -5.46 -7.29 -4.64
CA LEU A 56 -6.04 -7.48 -5.97
C LEU A 56 -7.41 -8.15 -5.84
N GLY A 57 -8.48 -7.35 -5.91
CA GLY A 57 -9.86 -7.80 -5.70
C GLY A 57 -10.63 -8.12 -6.98
N GLY A 58 -10.09 -7.78 -8.15
CA GLY A 58 -10.80 -7.90 -9.43
C GLY A 58 -10.34 -9.05 -10.32
N GLY A 59 -10.87 -9.07 -11.53
CA GLY A 59 -10.56 -10.09 -12.54
C GLY A 59 -11.09 -11.49 -12.18
N PRO A 60 -10.61 -12.53 -12.86
CA PRO A 60 -11.08 -13.89 -12.64
C PRO A 60 -10.45 -14.52 -11.38
N GLY A 61 -11.26 -15.09 -10.50
CA GLY A 61 -10.78 -15.85 -9.35
C GLY A 61 -10.81 -15.07 -8.03
N PRO A 62 -10.39 -15.71 -6.93
CA PRO A 62 -10.49 -15.13 -5.60
C PRO A 62 -9.44 -14.02 -5.37
N PRO A 63 -9.65 -13.13 -4.37
CA PRO A 63 -8.72 -12.06 -4.03
C PRO A 63 -7.30 -12.56 -3.75
N ARG A 64 -6.32 -11.81 -4.27
CA ARG A 64 -4.88 -12.06 -4.06
C ARG A 64 -4.25 -10.87 -3.37
N ARG A 65 -3.32 -11.15 -2.46
CA ARG A 65 -2.44 -10.16 -1.85
C ARG A 65 -1.01 -10.39 -2.31
N ILE A 66 -0.30 -9.33 -2.68
CA ILE A 66 1.12 -9.37 -3.02
C ILE A 66 1.85 -8.43 -2.08
N ARG A 67 2.76 -8.98 -1.29
CA ARG A 67 3.62 -8.24 -0.37
C ARG A 67 4.94 -7.92 -1.04
N PHE A 68 5.37 -6.67 -0.88
CA PHE A 68 6.69 -6.19 -1.21
C PHE A 68 7.36 -5.65 0.07
N ASP A 69 8.42 -6.30 0.51
CA ASP A 69 9.19 -5.94 1.70
C ASP A 69 10.45 -5.16 1.30
N GLY A 70 10.47 -3.86 1.57
CA GLY A 70 11.57 -2.97 1.23
C GLY A 70 12.90 -3.38 1.84
N SER A 71 12.90 -4.03 3.01
CA SER A 71 14.12 -4.49 3.70
C SER A 71 14.86 -5.54 2.85
N GLU A 72 14.13 -6.42 2.18
CA GLU A 72 14.68 -7.54 1.41
C GLU A 72 14.74 -7.29 -0.10
N LEU A 73 13.88 -6.42 -0.62
CA LEU A 73 13.66 -6.24 -2.05
C LEU A 73 14.94 -5.85 -2.80
N VAL A 74 15.16 -6.49 -3.95
CA VAL A 74 16.29 -6.27 -4.86
C VAL A 74 15.83 -6.26 -6.31
N GLY A 75 16.54 -5.51 -7.17
CA GLY A 75 16.29 -5.55 -8.62
C GLY A 75 14.97 -4.93 -9.08
N VAL A 76 14.43 -3.96 -8.33
CA VAL A 76 13.28 -3.17 -8.76
C VAL A 76 13.75 -1.95 -9.54
N HIS A 77 13.17 -1.75 -10.71
CA HIS A 77 13.42 -0.59 -11.55
C HIS A 77 12.33 0.46 -11.32
N ALA A 78 12.72 1.73 -11.27
CA ALA A 78 11.82 2.87 -11.10
C ALA A 78 11.04 3.18 -12.39
N GLU A 79 10.30 2.19 -12.90
CA GLU A 79 9.55 2.26 -14.15
C GLU A 79 8.29 1.41 -14.04
N GLU A 80 7.15 1.99 -14.39
CA GLU A 80 5.82 1.41 -14.14
C GLU A 80 5.62 0.07 -14.84
N ARG A 81 6.03 -0.07 -16.10
CA ARG A 81 5.85 -1.29 -16.88
C ARG A 81 6.68 -2.44 -16.33
N SER A 82 7.87 -2.16 -15.80
CA SER A 82 8.75 -3.15 -15.16
C SER A 82 8.10 -3.73 -13.90
N ILE A 83 7.57 -2.86 -13.03
CA ILE A 83 6.84 -3.25 -11.81
C ILE A 83 5.56 -3.99 -12.17
N ALA A 84 4.78 -3.49 -13.13
CA ALA A 84 3.62 -4.18 -13.65
C ALA A 84 3.98 -5.57 -14.20
N GLY A 85 5.12 -5.70 -14.89
CA GLY A 85 5.65 -6.98 -15.35
C GLY A 85 5.95 -7.96 -14.21
N GLN A 86 6.48 -7.48 -13.09
CA GLN A 86 6.70 -8.30 -11.88
C GLN A 86 5.36 -8.77 -11.28
N ILE A 87 4.40 -7.86 -11.11
CA ILE A 87 3.04 -8.20 -10.64
C ILE A 87 2.39 -9.22 -11.58
N GLY A 88 2.53 -9.01 -12.90
CA GLY A 88 2.04 -9.91 -13.95
C GLY A 88 2.60 -11.33 -13.82
N LYS A 89 3.88 -11.47 -13.48
CA LYS A 89 4.50 -12.79 -13.19
C LYS A 89 3.87 -13.43 -11.95
N VAL A 90 3.62 -12.66 -10.89
CA VAL A 90 3.00 -13.17 -9.66
C VAL A 90 1.59 -13.68 -9.91
N ILE A 91 0.71 -12.89 -10.54
CA ILE A 91 -0.70 -13.27 -10.75
C ILE A 91 -0.89 -14.42 -11.76
N ALA A 92 0.15 -14.73 -12.54
CA ALA A 92 0.19 -15.89 -13.42
C ALA A 92 0.48 -17.21 -12.67
N THR A 93 0.97 -17.13 -11.42
CA THR A 93 1.22 -18.32 -10.58
C THR A 93 -0.05 -18.79 -9.85
N PRO A 94 -0.13 -20.08 -9.48
CA PRO A 94 -1.20 -20.58 -8.62
C PRO A 94 -1.34 -19.77 -7.33
N LEU A 95 -2.57 -19.49 -6.91
CA LEU A 95 -2.82 -18.75 -5.69
C LEU A 95 -2.61 -19.65 -4.47
N PRO A 96 -1.75 -19.30 -3.51
CA PRO A 96 -1.60 -20.02 -2.25
C PRO A 96 -2.83 -19.83 -1.33
N PRO A 97 -3.01 -20.71 -0.33
CA PRO A 97 -4.07 -20.56 0.67
C PRO A 97 -4.01 -19.23 1.43
N ILE A 98 -5.14 -18.83 2.00
CA ILE A 98 -5.23 -17.67 2.90
C ILE A 98 -4.31 -17.90 4.11
N GLY A 99 -3.53 -16.88 4.47
CA GLY A 99 -2.61 -16.92 5.62
C GLY A 99 -1.24 -17.54 5.33
N HIS A 100 -1.03 -18.13 4.15
CA HIS A 100 0.26 -18.71 3.76
C HIS A 100 0.96 -17.83 2.72
N TRP A 101 1.92 -17.02 3.17
CA TRP A 101 2.80 -16.25 2.29
C TRP A 101 3.75 -17.19 1.55
N GLN A 102 3.65 -17.22 0.22
CA GLN A 102 4.53 -17.97 -0.63
C GLN A 102 5.54 -17.02 -1.31
N PRO A 103 6.85 -17.27 -1.19
CA PRO A 103 7.87 -16.48 -1.87
C PRO A 103 7.79 -16.61 -3.40
N ILE A 104 7.95 -15.48 -4.10
CA ILE A 104 8.13 -15.42 -5.56
C ILE A 104 9.59 -15.13 -5.88
N THR A 105 10.12 -14.06 -5.30
CA THR A 105 11.52 -13.64 -5.35
C THR A 105 11.86 -12.96 -4.03
N ARG A 106 13.14 -12.64 -3.79
CA ARG A 106 13.56 -11.95 -2.56
C ARG A 106 12.77 -10.63 -2.37
N GLY A 107 12.13 -10.47 -1.22
CA GLY A 107 11.27 -9.33 -0.89
C GLY A 107 9.93 -9.27 -1.63
N ILE A 108 9.54 -10.30 -2.41
CA ILE A 108 8.22 -10.39 -3.07
C ILE A 108 7.56 -11.72 -2.74
N GLU A 109 6.41 -11.65 -2.09
CA GLU A 109 5.62 -12.80 -1.70
C GLU A 109 4.14 -12.58 -1.99
N HIS A 110 3.35 -13.64 -2.00
CA HIS A 110 1.91 -13.53 -2.22
C HIS A 110 1.12 -14.50 -1.36
N SER A 111 -0.14 -14.15 -1.11
CA SER A 111 -1.09 -14.92 -0.30
C SER A 111 -2.49 -14.76 -0.88
N GLY A 112 -3.38 -15.74 -0.68
CA GLY A 112 -4.81 -15.47 -0.75
C GLY A 112 -5.26 -14.52 0.37
N GLY A 113 -6.48 -13.98 0.25
CA GLY A 113 -7.12 -13.19 1.31
C GLY A 113 -7.45 -11.76 0.90
N ASN A 114 -8.12 -11.04 1.78
CA ASN A 114 -8.59 -9.67 1.59
C ASN A 114 -8.03 -8.72 2.67
N LEU A 115 -8.52 -7.48 2.73
CA LEU A 115 -8.07 -6.49 3.70
C LEU A 115 -8.23 -6.98 5.15
N ASN A 116 -9.35 -7.59 5.52
CA ASN A 116 -9.53 -8.19 6.85
C ASN A 116 -8.45 -9.20 7.22
N THR A 117 -7.97 -9.97 6.24
CA THR A 117 -6.84 -10.90 6.46
C THR A 117 -5.56 -10.14 6.81
N THR A 118 -5.29 -9.01 6.15
CA THR A 118 -4.12 -8.15 6.45
C THR A 118 -4.25 -7.49 7.81
N LEU A 119 -5.42 -6.89 8.12
CA LEU A 119 -5.67 -6.25 9.41
C LEU A 119 -5.51 -7.24 10.57
N SER A 120 -6.08 -8.45 10.43
CA SER A 120 -5.91 -9.52 11.43
C SER A 120 -4.44 -9.95 11.61
N GLN A 121 -3.65 -9.92 10.54
CA GLN A 121 -2.22 -10.25 10.58
C GLN A 121 -1.36 -9.13 11.16
N TRP A 122 -1.78 -7.88 11.00
CA TRP A 122 -1.14 -6.74 11.65
C TRP A 122 -1.43 -6.69 13.15
N GLY A 123 -2.55 -7.25 13.60
CA GLY A 123 -2.88 -7.39 15.03
C GLY A 123 -3.12 -6.03 15.69
N GLU A 124 -2.48 -5.80 16.84
CA GLU A 124 -2.63 -4.57 17.66
C GLU A 124 -1.82 -3.37 17.12
N LEU A 125 -1.28 -3.46 15.91
CA LEU A 125 -0.59 -2.36 15.25
C LEU A 125 -1.55 -1.17 15.08
N PRO A 126 -1.13 0.09 15.34
CA PRO A 126 -1.93 1.24 14.94
C PRO A 126 -2.16 1.21 13.43
N VAL A 127 -3.44 1.29 13.01
CA VAL A 127 -3.82 1.32 11.59
C VAL A 127 -4.65 2.55 11.30
N VAL A 128 -4.23 3.30 10.28
CA VAL A 128 -4.91 4.49 9.79
C VAL A 128 -5.48 4.24 8.39
N ALA A 129 -6.78 4.39 8.22
CA ALA A 129 -7.41 4.57 6.92
C ALA A 129 -7.37 6.06 6.53
N LEU A 130 -6.82 6.37 5.35
CA LEU A 130 -6.76 7.76 4.87
C LEU A 130 -8.07 8.18 4.25
N ASP A 131 -8.67 9.23 4.79
CA ASP A 131 -9.99 9.75 4.42
C ASP A 131 -9.96 11.28 4.52
N ALA A 132 -10.36 11.98 3.44
CA ALA A 132 -10.28 13.43 3.39
C ALA A 132 -11.22 14.12 4.40
N ASP A 133 -12.34 13.47 4.75
CA ASP A 133 -13.37 14.00 5.64
C ASP A 133 -13.10 13.70 7.12
N ALA A 134 -12.00 13.01 7.44
CA ALA A 134 -11.60 12.65 8.80
C ALA A 134 -10.75 13.74 9.49
N PRO A 135 -10.54 13.66 10.82
CA PRO A 135 -9.59 14.53 11.54
C PRO A 135 -8.18 14.45 10.95
N ARG A 136 -7.38 15.51 11.10
CA ARG A 136 -6.02 15.56 10.57
C ARG A 136 -5.14 14.44 11.13
N LEU A 137 -4.29 13.86 10.25
CA LEU A 137 -3.32 12.83 10.62
C LEU A 137 -2.27 13.31 11.61
N TRP A 138 -1.95 14.61 11.61
CA TRP A 138 -1.04 15.22 12.57
C TRP A 138 -1.81 15.89 13.71
N SER A 139 -1.15 16.01 14.87
CA SER A 139 -1.72 16.70 16.04
C SER A 139 -1.91 18.20 15.78
N PRO A 140 -2.90 18.86 16.41
CA PRO A 140 -3.14 20.30 16.22
C PRO A 140 -1.93 21.19 16.53
N GLU A 141 -1.08 20.77 17.47
CA GLU A 141 0.14 21.46 17.88
C GLU A 141 1.37 21.09 17.04
N ALA A 142 1.22 20.17 16.08
CA ALA A 142 2.34 19.70 15.28
C ALA A 142 2.86 20.81 14.35
N SER A 143 4.19 20.94 14.31
CA SER A 143 4.91 21.82 13.40
C SER A 143 5.97 21.03 12.64
N LEU A 144 6.42 21.57 11.50
CA LEU A 144 7.59 21.03 10.82
C LEU A 144 8.84 21.43 11.60
N PRO A 145 9.70 20.49 12.00
CA PRO A 145 10.94 20.83 12.70
C PRO A 145 11.95 21.46 11.74
N GLU A 146 12.93 22.18 12.30
CA GLU A 146 14.05 22.73 11.50
C GLU A 146 15.01 21.64 11.02
N GLN A 147 15.03 20.50 11.71
CA GLN A 147 15.83 19.32 11.39
C GLN A 147 14.94 18.09 11.47
N SER A 148 15.08 17.19 10.51
CA SER A 148 14.28 15.96 10.46
C SER A 148 14.58 15.07 11.67
N GLU A 149 13.53 14.70 12.41
CA GLU A 149 13.61 13.71 13.48
C GLU A 149 12.94 12.42 13.02
N HIS A 150 13.71 11.51 12.41
CA HIS A 150 13.13 10.28 11.87
C HIS A 150 12.39 9.47 12.93
N ALA A 151 11.07 9.38 12.79
CA ALA A 151 10.23 8.60 13.69
C ALA A 151 10.30 7.12 13.33
N GLU A 152 10.91 6.31 14.20
CA GLU A 152 10.84 4.84 14.13
C GLU A 152 9.49 4.37 14.68
N VAL A 153 8.43 4.48 13.87
CA VAL A 153 7.10 3.99 14.19
C VAL A 153 6.76 2.73 13.39
N ASP A 154 6.14 1.75 14.05
CA ASP A 154 5.46 0.64 13.40
C ASP A 154 3.98 1.00 13.27
N ILE A 155 3.51 1.26 12.05
CA ILE A 155 2.17 1.78 11.77
C ILE A 155 1.69 1.32 10.39
N GLY A 156 0.41 0.99 10.30
CA GLY A 156 -0.27 0.61 9.07
C GLY A 156 -1.09 1.74 8.47
N PHE A 157 -1.08 1.85 7.16
CA PHE A 157 -1.92 2.77 6.39
C PHE A 157 -2.74 2.01 5.36
N VAL A 158 -4.04 2.29 5.30
CA VAL A 158 -4.98 1.69 4.34
C VAL A 158 -5.39 2.76 3.34
N LEU A 159 -5.22 2.46 2.06
CA LEU A 159 -5.62 3.34 0.95
C LEU A 159 -6.38 2.54 -0.09
N SER A 160 -7.39 3.20 -0.67
CA SER A 160 -8.12 2.67 -1.80
C SER A 160 -7.49 3.01 -3.15
N ASP A 161 -8.02 2.39 -4.20
CA ASP A 161 -7.79 2.79 -5.59
C ASP A 161 -8.68 3.99 -5.96
N ASP A 162 -9.47 3.89 -7.04
CA ASP A 162 -10.41 4.92 -7.48
C ASP A 162 -11.85 4.67 -6.99
N GLN A 163 -12.07 3.67 -6.15
CA GLN A 163 -13.35 3.40 -5.50
C GLN A 163 -13.25 3.65 -3.98
N PRO A 164 -14.35 3.97 -3.29
CA PRO A 164 -14.35 4.08 -1.84
C PRO A 164 -14.06 2.73 -1.18
N LEU A 165 -13.48 2.76 0.03
CA LEU A 165 -13.34 1.57 0.86
C LEU A 165 -14.70 1.18 1.45
N ASP A 166 -14.87 -0.11 1.73
CA ASP A 166 -16.04 -0.62 2.44
C ASP A 166 -15.97 -0.22 3.92
N GLU A 167 -16.98 0.52 4.38
CA GLU A 167 -17.09 1.00 5.76
C GLU A 167 -17.13 -0.15 6.78
N GLU A 168 -17.72 -1.30 6.42
CA GLU A 168 -17.76 -2.46 7.32
C GLU A 168 -16.37 -3.06 7.55
N VAL A 169 -15.48 -2.98 6.55
CA VAL A 169 -14.11 -3.47 6.63
C VAL A 169 -13.22 -2.52 7.44
N LEU A 170 -13.62 -1.26 7.55
CA LEU A 170 -12.91 -0.24 8.33
C LEU A 170 -13.46 -0.09 9.75
N ASP A 171 -14.37 -0.98 10.19
CA ASP A 171 -14.85 -0.95 11.57
C ASP A 171 -13.69 -1.14 12.55
N GLY A 172 -13.57 -0.22 13.51
CA GLY A 172 -12.45 -0.15 14.44
C GLY A 172 -11.11 0.37 13.87
N VAL A 173 -11.03 0.68 12.57
CA VAL A 173 -9.85 1.30 11.95
C VAL A 173 -9.93 2.82 12.10
N MET A 174 -8.83 3.43 12.56
CA MET A 174 -8.77 4.88 12.74
C MET A 174 -8.78 5.59 11.39
N LYS A 175 -9.64 6.59 11.21
CA LYS A 175 -9.63 7.43 10.00
C LYS A 175 -8.89 8.72 10.23
N ARG A 176 -8.04 9.12 9.28
CA ARG A 176 -7.32 10.41 9.30
C ARG A 176 -7.17 11.05 7.92
N SER A 177 -7.14 12.37 7.91
CA SER A 177 -7.03 13.20 6.72
C SER A 177 -5.64 13.79 6.54
N LEU A 178 -5.18 13.83 5.29
CA LEU A 178 -3.98 14.55 4.87
C LEU A 178 -4.28 15.96 4.33
N GLY A 179 -5.55 16.30 4.17
CA GLY A 179 -5.97 17.36 3.27
C GLY A 179 -7.49 17.37 3.10
N GLU A 180 -8.08 18.53 2.87
CA GLU A 180 -9.50 18.62 2.47
C GLU A 180 -9.72 18.11 1.03
N LEU A 181 -8.64 17.96 0.27
CA LEU A 181 -8.67 17.44 -1.08
C LEU A 181 -8.45 15.93 -1.09
N TRP A 182 -9.29 15.23 -1.85
CA TRP A 182 -9.09 13.83 -2.19
C TRP A 182 -7.85 13.67 -3.07
N LEU A 183 -6.76 13.19 -2.47
CA LEU A 183 -5.49 12.94 -3.16
C LEU A 183 -5.51 11.58 -3.86
N GLN A 184 -4.76 11.46 -4.97
CA GLN A 184 -4.46 10.14 -5.51
C GLN A 184 -3.58 9.36 -4.50
N GLY A 185 -3.82 8.06 -4.36
CA GLY A 185 -3.17 7.24 -3.32
C GLY A 185 -1.65 7.36 -3.27
N HIS A 186 -0.97 7.39 -4.42
CA HIS A 186 0.49 7.57 -4.47
C HIS A 186 0.98 8.93 -3.91
N MET A 187 0.21 10.01 -4.08
CA MET A 187 0.51 11.32 -3.48
C MET A 187 0.27 11.28 -1.97
N ALA A 188 -0.80 10.63 -1.53
CA ALA A 188 -1.07 10.42 -0.10
C ALA A 188 0.07 9.66 0.59
N ILE A 189 0.58 8.59 -0.04
CA ILE A 189 1.76 7.85 0.44
C ILE A 189 2.98 8.77 0.52
N GLY A 190 3.22 9.61 -0.48
CA GLY A 190 4.32 10.58 -0.47
C GLY A 190 4.23 11.56 0.71
N VAL A 191 3.03 12.07 1.01
CA VAL A 191 2.81 12.96 2.16
C VAL A 191 2.99 12.22 3.48
N VAL A 192 2.46 10.99 3.61
CA VAL A 192 2.69 10.16 4.81
C VAL A 192 4.18 9.96 5.03
N HIS A 193 4.93 9.60 3.98
CA HIS A 193 6.37 9.47 4.09
C HIS A 193 7.06 10.75 4.52
N PHE A 194 6.68 11.89 3.94
CA PHE A 194 7.21 13.18 4.35
C PHE A 194 6.95 13.45 5.84
N LEU A 195 5.72 13.28 6.33
CA LEU A 195 5.38 13.51 7.74
C LEU A 195 6.19 12.60 8.67
N LEU A 196 6.37 11.33 8.31
CA LEU A 196 7.15 10.37 9.09
C LEU A 196 8.66 10.62 9.03
N ASP A 197 9.17 11.03 7.87
CA ASP A 197 10.58 11.38 7.67
C ASP A 197 10.96 12.61 8.49
N GLU A 198 10.07 13.62 8.53
CA GLU A 198 10.27 14.84 9.31
C GLU A 198 9.92 14.69 10.79
N GLY A 199 9.37 13.57 11.23
CA GLY A 199 9.03 13.37 12.66
C GLY A 199 7.81 14.15 13.13
N VAL A 200 6.88 14.47 12.22
CA VAL A 200 5.67 15.20 12.58
C VAL A 200 4.82 14.36 13.54
N ALA A 201 4.46 14.94 14.69
CA ALA A 201 3.63 14.30 15.69
C ALA A 201 2.27 13.90 15.09
N LEU A 202 1.98 12.60 15.12
CA LEU A 202 0.74 12.04 14.59
C LEU A 202 -0.39 12.10 15.63
N ASN A 203 -1.60 12.37 15.15
CA ASN A 203 -2.83 12.24 15.89
C ASN A 203 -3.32 10.79 15.79
N LEU A 204 -3.01 9.97 16.80
CA LEU A 204 -3.38 8.55 16.87
C LEU A 204 -4.34 8.24 18.03
N ASP A 205 -5.08 9.24 18.51
CA ASP A 205 -6.02 9.13 19.63
C ASP A 205 -7.50 8.99 19.22
#